data_AF-A0A644V9H7-F1
#
_entry.id   AF-A0A644V9H7-F1
#
_cell.length_a   1.000
_cell.length_b   1.000
_cell.length_c   1.000
_cell.angle_alpha   90.00
_cell.angle_beta   90.00
_cell.angle_gamma   90.00
#
_symmetry.space_group_name_H-M   'P 1'
#
loop_
_entity.id
_entity.type
_entity.pdbx_description
1 polymer ?
#
loop_
_entity_poly.entity_id
_entity_poly.type
_entity_poly.pdbx_seq_one_letter_code
_entity_poly.pdbx_strand_id
1 'polypeptide(L)' 'MIDYYETKSQPITRVMVWQAFKEVRSHKGSGGIDKMSLADLEQIKIKELYKLWNRLTSGSYYPAPVKQVAIPK' A
#
# COMPACT_ATOMS: atom_id res chain seq x y z
N MET A 1 -7.42 15.70 20.36
CA MET A 1 -6.78 15.00 19.23
C MET A 1 -6.45 13.60 19.71
N ILE A 2 -6.77 12.56 18.95
CA ILE A 2 -6.39 11.19 19.32
C ILE A 2 -4.89 11.09 19.07
N ASP A 3 -4.12 10.82 20.12
CA ASP A 3 -2.68 10.66 20.00
C ASP A 3 -2.41 9.30 19.35
N TYR A 4 -2.22 9.31 18.03
CA TYR A 4 -2.06 8.10 17.20
C TYR A 4 -0.89 7.23 17.66
N TYR A 5 0.05 7.80 18.41
CA TYR A 5 1.24 7.13 18.92
C TYR A 5 0.98 6.27 20.16
N GLU A 6 -0.12 6.47 20.89
CA GLU A 6 -0.41 5.66 22.09
C GLU A 6 -0.99 4.26 21.77
N THR A 7 -1.59 4.07 20.59
CA THR A 7 -2.31 2.82 20.23
C THR A 7 -1.65 1.98 19.14
N LYS A 8 -0.64 2.48 18.44
CA LYS A 8 0.00 1.79 17.31
C LYS A 8 1.48 1.55 17.57
N SER A 9 1.97 0.35 17.22
CA SER A 9 3.36 -0.05 17.49
C SER A 9 4.37 0.58 16.52
N GLN A 10 3.93 0.96 15.32
CA GLN A 10 4.78 1.59 14.31
C GLN A 10 4.33 3.03 14.03
N PRO A 11 5.27 4.01 13.90
CA PRO A 11 4.97 5.42 13.71
C PRO A 11 4.58 5.76 12.25
N ILE A 12 3.61 5.04 11.70
CA ILE A 12 3.17 5.19 10.30
C ILE A 12 1.82 5.92 10.26
N THR A 13 1.80 7.11 9.67
CA THR A 13 0.56 7.89 9.55
C THR A 13 -0.22 7.51 8.29
N ARG A 14 -1.53 7.81 8.28
CA ARG A 14 -2.35 7.69 7.07
C ARG A 14 -1.85 8.58 5.93
N VAL A 15 -1.29 9.74 6.27
CA VAL A 15 -0.75 10.70 5.29
C VAL A 15 0.46 10.09 4.56
N MET A 16 1.36 9.41 5.27
CA MET A 16 2.50 8.71 4.67
C MET A 16 2.04 7.66 3.65
N VAL A 17 1.06 6.83 4.02
CA VAL A 17 0.49 5.80 3.13
C VAL A 17 -0.17 6.45 1.90
N TRP A 18 -0.86 7.57 2.08
CA TRP A 18 -1.46 8.32 0.97
C TRP A 18 -0.43 8.94 0.02
N GLN A 19 0.66 9.50 0.55
CA GLN A 19 1.75 10.05 -0.26
C GLN A 19 2.44 8.95 -1.08
N ALA A 20 2.78 7.82 -0.43
CA ALA A 20 3.37 6.67 -1.12
C ALA A 20 2.46 6.14 -2.24
N PHE A 21 1.14 6.09 -2.03
CA PHE A 21 0.20 5.72 -3.09
C PHE A 21 0.28 6.65 -4.32
N LYS A 22 0.42 7.96 -4.12
CA LYS A 22 0.55 8.91 -5.24
C LYS A 22 1.83 8.69 -6.03
N GLU A 23 2.93 8.39 -5.35
CA GLU A 23 4.21 8.08 -6.01
C GLU A 23 4.10 6.80 -6.83
N VAL A 24 3.53 5.72 -6.29
CA VAL A 24 3.31 4.48 -7.05
C VAL A 24 2.41 4.74 -8.27
N ARG A 25 1.36 5.55 -8.11
CA ARG A 25 0.46 5.93 -9.19
C ARG A 25 1.18 6.64 -10.35
N SER A 26 2.18 7.48 -10.08
CA SER A 26 2.91 8.19 -11.15
C SER A 26 3.82 7.27 -11.97
N HIS A 27 4.26 6.14 -11.42
CA HIS A 27 5.14 5.19 -12.10
C HIS A 27 4.44 4.27 -13.12
N LYS A 28 3.10 4.25 -13.15
CA LYS A 28 2.27 3.49 -14.12
C LYS A 28 2.68 2.01 -14.30
N GLY A 29 3.15 1.37 -13.23
CA GLY A 29 3.65 0.00 -13.25
C GLY A 29 2.56 -1.04 -13.54
N SER A 30 3.01 -2.23 -13.98
CA SER A 30 2.13 -3.39 -14.16
C SER A 30 1.71 -4.01 -12.83
N GLY A 31 0.53 -4.65 -12.81
CA GLY A 31 0.03 -5.37 -11.63
C GLY A 31 0.93 -6.53 -11.18
N GLY A 32 0.90 -6.81 -9.88
CA GLY A 32 1.67 -7.86 -9.23
C GLY A 32 1.09 -9.26 -9.43
N ILE A 33 1.39 -10.16 -8.48
CA ILE A 33 0.92 -11.55 -8.52
C ILE A 33 -0.61 -11.67 -8.37
N ASP A 34 -1.22 -10.69 -7.71
CA ASP A 34 -2.67 -10.55 -7.52
C ASP A 34 -3.40 -10.02 -8.77
N LYS A 35 -2.65 -9.67 -9.82
CA LYS A 35 -3.15 -9.10 -11.08
C LYS A 35 -3.96 -7.80 -10.91
N MET A 36 -3.88 -7.14 -9.75
CA MET A 36 -4.56 -5.87 -9.52
C MET A 36 -3.87 -4.76 -10.32
N SER A 37 -4.63 -4.04 -11.16
CA SER A 37 -4.13 -2.84 -11.83
C SER A 37 -4.28 -1.61 -10.93
N LEU A 38 -3.58 -0.52 -11.27
CA LEU A 38 -3.79 0.76 -10.60
C LEU A 38 -5.22 1.28 -10.77
N ALA A 39 -5.87 0.99 -11.92
CA ALA A 39 -7.25 1.37 -12.16
C ALA A 39 -8.23 0.64 -11.23
N ASP A 40 -8.00 -0.66 -11.00
CA ASP A 40 -8.80 -1.44 -10.06
C ASP A 40 -8.62 -0.91 -8.62
N LEU A 41 -7.37 -0.63 -8.23
CA LEU A 41 -7.06 -0.08 -6.92
C LEU A 41 -7.71 1.30 -6.71
N GLU A 42 -7.78 2.15 -7.74
CA GLU A 42 -8.40 3.47 -7.63
C GLU A 42 -9.89 3.42 -7.27
N GLN A 43 -10.62 2.40 -7.75
CA GLN A 43 -12.04 2.21 -7.45
C GLN A 43 -12.27 1.85 -5.96
N ILE A 44 -11.30 1.19 -5.33
CA ILE A 44 -11.39 0.69 -3.95
C ILE A 44 -10.35 1.31 -2.99
N LYS A 45 -9.67 2.39 -3.41
CA LYS A 45 -8.48 2.94 -2.74
C LYS A 45 -8.67 3.25 -1.26
N ILE A 46 -9.85 3.78 -0.88
CA ILE A 46 -10.12 4.14 0.51
C ILE A 46 -10.05 2.90 1.40
N LYS A 47 -10.66 1.79 0.96
CA LYS A 47 -10.71 0.52 1.67
C LYS A 47 -9.33 -0.12 1.76
N GLU A 48 -8.63 -0.24 0.63
CA GLU A 48 -7.31 -0.91 0.62
C GLU A 48 -6.22 -0.09 1.31
N LEU A 49 -6.20 1.25 1.18
CA LEU A 49 -5.24 2.09 1.91
C LEU A 49 -5.48 2.07 3.42
N TYR A 50 -6.74 2.02 3.86
CA TYR A 50 -7.06 1.87 5.28
C TYR A 50 -6.60 0.52 5.84
N LYS A 51 -6.86 -0.57 5.11
CA LYS A 51 -6.42 -1.92 5.46
C LYS A 51 -4.89 -2.02 5.50
N LEU A 52 -4.20 -1.46 4.51
CA LEU A 52 -2.74 -1.39 4.46
C LEU A 52 -2.19 -0.61 5.65
N TRP A 53 -2.68 0.61 5.88
CA TRP A 53 -2.27 1.44 7.01
C TRP A 53 -2.47 0.73 8.36
N ASN A 54 -3.59 0.05 8.57
CA ASN A 54 -3.82 -0.70 9.80
C ASN A 54 -2.81 -1.82 10.02
N ARG A 55 -2.49 -2.58 8.96
CA ARG A 55 -1.51 -3.67 9.04
C ARG A 55 -0.10 -3.17 9.27
N LEU A 56 0.29 -2.09 8.59
CA LEU A 56 1.59 -1.45 8.76
C LEU A 56 1.76 -0.92 10.18
N THR A 57 0.75 -0.22 10.70
CA THR A 57 0.81 0.38 12.05
C THR A 57 0.78 -0.62 13.20
N SER A 58 0.20 -1.81 13.00
CA SER A 58 0.20 -2.87 14.00
C SER A 58 1.34 -3.87 13.83
N GLY A 59 2.18 -3.74 12.81
CA GLY A 59 3.23 -4.72 12.50
C GLY A 59 2.73 -6.06 11.97
N SER A 60 1.49 -6.14 11.48
CA SER A 60 0.88 -7.38 10.94
C SER A 60 0.86 -7.42 9.42
N TYR A 61 1.58 -6.50 8.77
CA TYR A 61 1.72 -6.48 7.32
C TYR A 61 2.74 -7.53 6.87
N TYR A 62 2.28 -8.45 6.04
CA TYR A 62 3.13 -9.40 5.33
C TYR A 62 3.00 -9.11 3.83
N PRO A 63 4.10 -8.74 3.14
CA PRO A 63 4.06 -8.43 1.73
C PRO A 63 3.75 -9.69 0.90
N ALA A 64 3.01 -9.51 -0.19
CA ALA A 64 2.83 -10.57 -1.17
C ALA A 64 4.16 -10.84 -1.92
N PRO A 65 4.37 -12.06 -2.41
CA PRO A 65 5.54 -12.35 -3.25
C PRO A 65 5.51 -11.53 -4.55
N VAL A 66 6.69 -11.25 -5.09
CA VAL A 66 6.84 -10.50 -6.35
C VAL A 66 6.47 -11.37 -7.56
N LYS A 67 5.98 -10.74 -8.62
CA LYS A 67 5.71 -11.40 -9.90
C LYS A 67 6.95 -11.34 -10.79
N GLN A 68 7.52 -12.49 -11.14
CA GLN A 68 8.61 -12.55 -12.10
C GLN A 68 8.09 -12.24 -13.51
N VAL A 69 8.81 -11.36 -14.22
CA VAL A 69 8.53 -11.01 -15.62
C VAL A 69 9.83 -11.11 -16.40
N ALA A 70 9.81 -11.85 -17.51
CA ALA A 70 10.94 -11.91 -18.42
C ALA A 70 11.03 -10.58 -19.20
N ILE A 71 12.19 -9.95 -19.17
CA ILE A 71 12.50 -8.72 -19.92
C ILE A 71 13.71 -8.98 -20.83
N PRO A 72 13.72 -8.46 -22.07
CA PRO A 72 14.92 -8.49 -22.90
C PRO A 72 16.03 -7.64 -22.24
N LYS A 73 17.29 -8.05 -22.43
CA LYS A 73 18.47 -7.31 -21.97
C LYS A 73 18.93 -6.29 -23.01
#